data_AF-W1X5N4-F1
#
_entry.id   AF-W1X5N4-F1
#
_cell.length_a   1.000
_cell.length_b   1.000
_cell.length_c   1.000
_cell.angle_alpha   90.00
_cell.angle_beta   90.00
_cell.angle_gamma   90.00
#
_symmetry.space_group_name_H-M   'P 1'
#
loop_
_entity.id
_entity.type
_entity.pdbx_description
1 polymer ?
#
loop_
_entity_poly.entity_id
_entity_poly.type
_entity_poly.pdbx_seq_one_letter_code
_entity_poly.pdbx_strand_id
1 'polypeptide(L)'
;REGAAIDWSDRNAPAPNITVKNPVNGHAHLLYALNIAVRTAPDSSVKALKYAAAIERSLCEKLCADVNYSGLICKNPFHLEWQVMEWREEAYTLDELADYLDLSASARRSIDKHYGMGRNCHLFEMTRKWAYRAIRQGWPEFSQW
;
A
#
# COMPACT_ATOMS: atom_id res chain seq x y z
N ARG A 1 -16.77 4.43 3.83
CA ARG A 1 -17.40 5.76 4.00
C ARG A 1 -18.20 6.06 2.74
N GLU A 2 -19.42 6.62 2.80
CA GLU A 2 -20.30 6.79 1.62
C GLU A 2 -19.67 7.56 0.44
N GLY A 3 -18.76 8.51 0.72
CA GLY A 3 -18.03 9.31 -0.27
C GLY A 3 -16.64 8.80 -0.68
N ALA A 4 -16.24 7.58 -0.31
CA ALA A 4 -14.86 7.12 -0.49
C ALA A 4 -14.35 7.15 -1.94
N ALA A 5 -15.23 7.06 -2.93
CA ALA A 5 -14.86 7.10 -4.36
C ALA A 5 -14.49 8.50 -4.89
N ILE A 6 -14.82 9.57 -4.15
CA ILE A 6 -14.53 10.97 -4.53
C ILE A 6 -13.73 11.73 -3.46
N ASP A 7 -13.42 11.07 -2.33
CA ASP A 7 -12.68 11.63 -1.18
C ASP A 7 -11.31 12.21 -1.57
N TRP A 8 -10.74 11.78 -2.69
CA TRP A 8 -9.50 12.35 -3.24
C TRP A 8 -9.64 13.83 -3.61
N SER A 9 -10.82 14.27 -4.08
CA SER A 9 -11.07 15.63 -4.55
C SER A 9 -11.05 16.62 -3.38
N ASP A 10 -11.79 16.31 -2.30
CA ASP A 10 -11.84 17.14 -1.09
C ASP A 10 -10.47 17.27 -0.38
N ARG A 11 -9.59 16.29 -0.61
CA ARG A 11 -8.25 16.20 -0.01
C ARG A 11 -7.16 16.81 -0.87
N ASN A 12 -7.51 17.37 -2.03
CA ASN A 12 -6.55 17.84 -3.03
C ASN A 12 -5.48 16.76 -3.35
N ALA A 13 -5.91 15.50 -3.40
CA ALA A 13 -5.09 14.37 -3.80
C ALA A 13 -5.19 14.20 -5.33
N PRO A 14 -4.21 13.57 -5.99
CA PRO A 14 -4.30 13.32 -7.42
C PRO A 14 -5.54 12.47 -7.71
N ALA A 15 -6.21 12.78 -8.82
CA ALA A 15 -7.32 11.97 -9.29
C ALA A 15 -6.84 10.53 -9.55
N PRO A 16 -7.52 9.50 -9.03
CA PRO A 16 -7.22 8.12 -9.42
C PRO A 16 -7.56 7.95 -10.89
N ASN A 17 -6.91 7.01 -11.58
CA ASN A 17 -7.35 6.65 -12.94
C ASN A 17 -8.76 6.07 -12.90
N ILE A 18 -8.99 5.13 -11.97
CA ILE A 18 -10.27 4.44 -11.81
C ILE A 18 -10.63 4.35 -10.33
N THR A 19 -11.91 4.52 -10.00
CA THR A 19 -12.47 4.10 -8.72
C THR A 19 -13.43 2.93 -8.89
N VAL A 20 -13.32 1.96 -7.98
CA VAL A 20 -14.20 0.78 -7.93
C VAL A 20 -14.86 0.75 -6.57
N LYS A 21 -16.15 1.10 -6.52
CA LYS A 21 -16.93 1.25 -5.29
C LYS A 21 -17.93 0.10 -5.12
N ASN A 22 -17.99 -0.44 -3.92
CA ASN A 22 -19.10 -1.30 -3.51
C ASN A 22 -20.32 -0.40 -3.17
N PRO A 23 -21.45 -0.50 -3.90
CA PRO A 23 -22.60 0.37 -3.67
C PRO A 23 -23.33 0.08 -2.35
N VAL A 24 -23.17 -1.12 -1.77
CA VAL A 24 -23.84 -1.54 -0.53
C VAL A 24 -23.21 -0.91 0.71
N ASN A 25 -21.88 -0.90 0.82
CA ASN A 25 -21.17 -0.37 2.01
C ASN A 25 -20.34 0.91 1.73
N GLY A 26 -20.31 1.35 0.47
CA GLY A 26 -19.58 2.52 0.03
C GLY A 26 -18.05 2.38 0.02
N HIS A 27 -17.49 1.20 0.32
CA HIS A 27 -16.04 0.99 0.31
C HIS A 27 -15.52 0.99 -1.12
N ALA A 28 -14.48 1.78 -1.38
CA ALA A 28 -13.92 1.94 -2.72
C ALA A 28 -12.42 1.59 -2.75
N HIS A 29 -11.96 1.09 -3.89
CA HIS A 29 -10.54 1.07 -4.24
C HIS A 29 -10.28 2.19 -5.24
N LEU A 30 -9.20 2.94 -5.02
CA LEU A 30 -8.70 3.97 -5.91
C LEU A 30 -7.47 3.39 -6.61
N LEU A 31 -7.50 3.36 -7.94
CA LEU A 31 -6.47 2.76 -8.78
C LEU A 31 -5.68 3.86 -9.47
N TYR A 32 -4.38 3.90 -9.22
CA TYR A 32 -3.43 4.81 -9.84
C TYR A 32 -2.54 4.01 -10.79
N ALA A 33 -2.66 4.27 -12.08
CA ALA A 33 -1.85 3.64 -13.12
C ALA A 33 -0.50 4.33 -13.21
N LEU A 34 0.58 3.54 -13.27
CA LEU A 34 1.93 4.05 -13.48
C LEU A 34 2.35 3.84 -14.94
N ASN A 35 2.85 4.91 -15.56
CA ASN A 35 3.40 4.87 -16.92
C ASN A 35 4.62 3.93 -17.01
N ILE A 36 5.46 3.93 -15.97
CA ILE A 36 6.60 3.02 -15.85
C ILE A 36 6.35 2.11 -14.64
N ALA A 37 6.24 0.81 -14.90
CA ALA A 37 6.04 -0.18 -13.85
C ALA A 37 7.27 -0.28 -12.92
N VAL A 38 7.00 -0.39 -11.61
CA VAL A 38 8.04 -0.59 -10.60
C VAL A 38 8.17 -2.08 -10.32
N ARG A 39 9.33 -2.66 -10.67
CA ARG A 39 9.61 -4.08 -10.44
C ARG A 39 9.81 -4.35 -8.94
N THR A 40 9.14 -5.36 -8.38
CA THR A 40 9.20 -5.76 -6.95
C THR A 40 10.01 -7.02 -6.69
N ALA A 41 10.61 -7.61 -7.73
CA ALA A 41 11.44 -8.80 -7.61
C ALA A 41 12.79 -8.52 -6.91
N PRO A 42 13.50 -9.54 -6.39
CA PRO A 42 14.75 -9.36 -5.63
C PRO A 42 15.89 -8.67 -6.40
N ASP A 43 15.86 -8.73 -7.72
CA ASP A 43 16.82 -8.12 -8.66
C ASP A 43 16.46 -6.68 -9.04
N SER A 44 15.42 -6.11 -8.44
CA SER A 44 14.94 -4.77 -8.75
C SER A 44 15.81 -3.64 -8.16
N SER A 45 15.64 -2.45 -8.71
CA SER A 45 16.25 -1.24 -8.17
C SER A 45 15.65 -0.92 -6.79
N VAL A 46 16.46 -1.14 -5.75
CA VAL A 46 16.10 -0.80 -4.36
C VAL A 46 15.74 0.69 -4.22
N LYS A 47 16.39 1.57 -4.99
CA LYS A 47 16.08 3.01 -4.97
C LYS A 47 14.69 3.30 -5.53
N ALA A 48 14.35 2.70 -6.68
CA ALA A 48 13.03 2.87 -7.29
C ALA A 48 11.91 2.32 -6.40
N LEU A 49 12.13 1.14 -5.81
CA LEU A 49 11.17 0.55 -4.86
C LEU A 49 10.94 1.41 -3.62
N LYS A 50 12.00 1.93 -3.02
CA LYS A 50 11.89 2.83 -1.86
C LYS A 50 11.12 4.10 -2.21
N TYR A 51 11.36 4.65 -3.40
CA TYR A 51 10.67 5.85 -3.86
C TYR A 51 9.18 5.59 -4.11
N ALA A 52 8.85 4.52 -4.82
CA ALA A 52 7.47 4.12 -5.07
C ALA A 52 6.71 3.81 -3.76
N ALA A 53 7.35 3.12 -2.81
CA ALA A 53 6.77 2.85 -1.50
C ALA A 53 6.56 4.13 -0.66
N ALA A 54 7.46 5.11 -0.77
CA ALA A 54 7.28 6.41 -0.11
C ALA A 54 6.09 7.18 -0.68
N ILE A 55 5.93 7.19 -2.01
CA ILE A 55 4.78 7.79 -2.70
C ILE A 55 3.48 7.08 -2.31
N GLU A 56 3.42 5.76 -2.42
CA GLU A 56 2.26 4.95 -2.02
C GLU A 56 1.85 5.26 -0.58
N ARG A 57 2.82 5.28 0.34
CA ARG A 57 2.57 5.59 1.74
C ARG A 57 2.02 7.00 1.94
N SER A 58 2.69 8.02 1.39
CA SER A 58 2.22 9.40 1.53
C SER A 58 0.84 9.59 0.91
N LEU A 59 0.53 8.88 -0.18
CA LEU A 59 -0.79 8.88 -0.80
C LEU A 59 -1.85 8.22 0.08
N CYS A 60 -1.55 7.05 0.66
CA CYS A 60 -2.41 6.38 1.64
C CYS A 60 -2.66 7.27 2.87
N GLU A 61 -1.63 7.92 3.41
CA GLU A 61 -1.75 8.83 4.54
C GLU A 61 -2.64 10.03 4.19
N LYS A 62 -2.42 10.65 3.02
CA LYS A 62 -3.23 11.78 2.52
C LYS A 62 -4.70 11.41 2.34
N LEU A 63 -4.97 10.23 1.77
CA LEU A 63 -6.33 9.71 1.55
C LEU A 63 -6.96 9.10 2.80
N CYS A 64 -6.22 9.00 3.91
CA CYS A 64 -6.61 8.19 5.07
C CYS A 64 -7.10 6.80 4.65
N ALA A 65 -6.34 6.16 3.75
CA ALA A 65 -6.61 4.82 3.25
C ALA A 65 -6.47 3.78 4.38
N ASP A 66 -6.98 2.57 4.13
CA ASP A 66 -6.84 1.47 5.07
C ASP A 66 -5.37 1.03 5.17
N VAL A 67 -4.75 1.32 6.31
CA VAL A 67 -3.35 0.97 6.62
C VAL A 67 -3.11 -0.54 6.73
N ASN A 68 -4.16 -1.35 6.84
CA ASN A 68 -4.05 -2.80 6.91
C ASN A 68 -4.30 -3.48 5.55
N TYR A 69 -4.63 -2.71 4.51
CA TYR A 69 -4.83 -3.27 3.19
C TYR A 69 -3.49 -3.75 2.60
N SER A 70 -3.43 -5.03 2.23
CA SER A 70 -2.19 -5.69 1.81
C SER A 70 -1.82 -5.47 0.34
N GLY A 71 -2.68 -4.83 -0.45
CA GLY A 71 -2.47 -4.67 -1.90
C GLY A 71 -2.66 -5.94 -2.75
N LEU A 72 -2.99 -7.08 -2.13
CA LEU A 72 -3.07 -8.37 -2.84
C LEU A 72 -4.42 -8.65 -3.51
N ILE A 73 -5.50 -7.96 -3.08
CA ILE A 73 -6.86 -8.24 -3.55
C ILE A 73 -7.55 -6.94 -3.93
N CYS A 74 -7.81 -6.73 -5.21
CA CYS A 74 -8.59 -5.59 -5.68
C CYS A 74 -10.03 -5.99 -6.08
N LYS A 75 -10.99 -5.07 -5.94
CA LYS A 75 -12.30 -5.19 -6.59
C LYS A 75 -12.10 -5.18 -8.10
N ASN A 76 -12.59 -6.21 -8.79
CA ASN A 76 -12.47 -6.33 -10.24
C ASN A 76 -13.32 -5.27 -10.96
N PRO A 77 -12.74 -4.27 -11.66
CA PRO A 77 -13.52 -3.23 -12.34
C PRO A 77 -14.52 -3.74 -13.38
N PHE A 78 -14.37 -4.97 -13.88
CA PHE A 78 -15.28 -5.55 -14.87
C PHE A 78 -16.48 -6.28 -14.25
N HIS A 79 -16.59 -6.33 -12.92
CA HIS A 79 -17.69 -7.00 -12.25
C HIS A 79 -18.91 -6.08 -12.13
N LEU A 80 -20.10 -6.57 -12.52
CA LEU A 80 -21.34 -5.79 -12.60
C LEU A 80 -21.84 -5.26 -11.25
N GLU A 81 -21.45 -5.87 -10.13
CA GLU A 81 -21.85 -5.43 -8.79
C GLU A 81 -21.13 -4.16 -8.33
N TRP A 82 -20.06 -3.74 -9.00
CA TRP A 82 -19.30 -2.57 -8.60
C TRP A 82 -19.68 -1.34 -9.41
N GLN A 83 -19.78 -0.21 -8.71
CA GLN A 83 -19.86 1.08 -9.37
C GLN A 83 -18.44 1.52 -9.73
N VAL A 84 -18.17 1.63 -11.03
CA VAL A 84 -16.86 2.01 -11.57
C VAL A 84 -16.94 3.39 -12.21
N MET A 85 -15.93 4.20 -11.96
CA MET A 85 -15.78 5.52 -12.57
C MET A 85 -14.32 5.71 -13.01
N GLU A 86 -14.14 6.19 -14.23
CA GLU A 86 -12.85 6.63 -14.75
C GLU A 86 -12.75 8.14 -14.59
N TRP A 87 -11.63 8.61 -14.05
CA TRP A 87 -11.38 10.04 -13.85
C TRP A 87 -10.20 10.56 -14.67
N ARG A 88 -9.31 9.66 -15.08
CA ARG A 88 -8.14 9.99 -15.88
C ARG A 88 -7.70 8.81 -16.73
N GLU A 89 -7.54 9.06 -18.03
CA GLU A 89 -7.05 8.09 -19.00
C GLU A 89 -5.52 7.91 -18.91
N GLU A 90 -4.76 9.00 -18.73
CA GLU A 90 -3.29 8.94 -18.75
C GLU A 90 -2.71 8.35 -17.46
N ALA A 91 -1.69 7.49 -17.63
CA ALA A 91 -0.94 6.94 -16.52
C ALA A 91 0.03 7.98 -15.93
N TYR A 92 0.19 7.93 -14.61
CA TYR A 92 1.07 8.81 -13.86
C TYR A 92 2.55 8.42 -14.00
N THR A 93 3.43 9.42 -13.96
CA THR A 93 4.81 9.15 -13.53
C THR A 93 4.89 9.15 -12.00
N LEU A 94 5.92 8.51 -11.43
CA LEU A 94 6.14 8.59 -9.98
C LEU A 94 6.41 10.02 -9.53
N ASP A 95 7.13 10.81 -10.33
CA ASP A 95 7.44 12.20 -10.01
C ASP A 95 6.19 13.08 -10.01
N GLU A 96 5.28 12.87 -10.97
CA GLU A 96 4.01 13.56 -10.99
C GLU A 96 3.16 13.24 -9.75
N LEU A 97 3.12 11.98 -9.28
CA LEU A 97 2.45 11.65 -8.03
C LEU A 97 3.13 12.31 -6.82
N ALA A 98 4.47 12.38 -6.83
CA ALA A 98 5.24 13.00 -5.77
C ALA A 98 4.95 14.50 -5.61
N ASP A 99 4.64 15.21 -6.70
CA ASP A 99 4.29 16.64 -6.66
C ASP A 99 3.05 16.94 -5.80
N TYR A 100 2.16 15.96 -5.59
CA TYR A 100 0.98 16.10 -4.73
C TYR A 100 1.23 15.77 -3.26
N LEU A 101 2.43 15.32 -2.89
CA LEU A 101 2.70 14.64 -1.63
C LEU A 101 3.86 15.27 -0.87
N ASP A 102 3.70 15.38 0.45
CA ASP A 102 4.83 15.66 1.32
C ASP A 102 5.57 14.36 1.65
N LEU A 103 6.66 14.10 0.92
CA LEU A 103 7.52 12.94 1.16
C LEU A 103 8.43 13.11 2.38
N SER A 104 8.61 14.33 2.90
CA SER A 104 9.49 14.62 4.04
C SER A 104 8.92 14.09 5.37
N ALA A 105 7.58 14.06 5.49
CA ALA A 105 6.88 13.53 6.66
C ALA A 105 7.00 11.99 6.78
N SER A 106 7.07 11.28 5.65
CA SER A 106 7.15 9.81 5.61
C SER A 106 8.42 9.24 6.26
N ALA A 107 9.49 10.04 6.32
CA ALA A 107 10.75 9.66 6.94
C ALA A 107 10.71 9.64 8.48
N ARG A 108 9.74 10.34 9.11
CA ARG A 108 9.71 10.57 10.57
C ARG A 108 9.02 9.48 11.37
N ARG A 109 8.11 8.72 10.78
CA ARG A 109 7.55 7.53 11.44
C ARG A 109 8.50 6.38 11.16
N SER A 110 9.11 5.85 12.23
CA SER A 110 10.04 4.73 12.21
C SER A 110 9.66 3.78 11.10
N ILE A 111 10.64 3.46 10.24
CA ILE A 111 10.59 2.41 9.23
C ILE A 111 9.75 1.27 9.78
N ASP A 112 8.46 1.28 9.43
CA ASP A 112 7.63 0.13 9.65
C ASP A 112 8.17 -0.81 8.58
N LYS A 113 9.03 -1.74 8.97
CA LYS A 113 9.78 -2.64 8.07
C LYS A 113 8.86 -3.56 7.26
N HIS A 114 7.57 -3.24 7.23
CA HIS A 114 6.41 -4.10 7.01
C HIS A 114 5.34 -3.40 6.17
N TYR A 115 5.51 -2.11 5.83
CA TYR A 115 4.59 -1.34 4.99
C TYR A 115 5.27 -0.90 3.67
N GLY A 116 4.61 -1.10 2.54
CA GLY A 116 5.07 -0.76 1.19
C GLY A 116 5.16 -1.95 0.22
N MET A 117 5.71 -1.73 -0.97
CA MET A 117 5.78 -2.71 -2.08
C MET A 117 6.69 -3.95 -1.87
N GLY A 118 7.10 -4.23 -0.64
CA GLY A 118 7.94 -5.39 -0.28
C GLY A 118 7.12 -6.61 0.17
N ARG A 119 7.77 -7.76 0.34
CA ARG A 119 7.12 -8.94 0.94
C ARG A 119 6.84 -8.69 2.42
N ASN A 120 5.65 -9.06 2.89
CA ASN A 120 5.33 -9.03 4.32
C ASN A 120 6.10 -10.14 5.05
N CYS A 121 7.30 -9.81 5.52
CA CYS A 121 8.13 -10.67 6.38
C CYS A 121 7.96 -10.33 7.87
N HIS A 122 6.89 -9.62 8.27
CA HIS A 122 6.73 -9.12 9.64
C HIS A 122 6.75 -10.23 10.67
N LEU A 123 5.93 -11.28 10.45
CA LEU A 123 5.86 -12.41 11.35
C LEU A 123 7.22 -13.08 11.53
N PHE A 124 7.97 -13.26 10.44
CA PHE A 124 9.32 -13.83 10.49
C PHE A 124 10.29 -12.92 11.27
N GLU A 125 10.34 -11.63 10.96
CA GLU A 125 11.23 -10.67 11.62
C GLU A 125 10.97 -10.54 13.12
N MET A 126 9.70 -10.64 13.52
CA MET A 126 9.28 -10.61 14.93
C MET A 126 9.65 -11.90 15.65
N THR A 127 9.36 -13.05 15.06
CA THR A 127 9.54 -14.35 15.72
C THR A 127 10.98 -14.85 15.69
N ARG A 128 11.77 -14.53 14.65
CA ARG A 128 13.16 -15.03 14.52
C ARG A 128 14.06 -14.65 15.69
N LYS A 129 13.89 -13.45 16.26
CA LYS A 129 14.72 -12.98 17.38
C LYS A 129 14.49 -13.82 18.63
N TRP A 130 13.24 -14.19 18.89
CA TRP A 130 12.89 -15.11 19.96
C TRP A 130 13.44 -16.51 19.66
N ALA A 131 13.21 -17.04 18.45
CA ALA A 131 13.65 -18.37 18.05
C ALA A 131 15.18 -18.55 18.17
N TYR A 132 15.95 -17.54 17.76
CA TYR A 132 17.41 -17.53 17.88
C TYR A 132 17.93 -17.50 19.33
N ARG A 133 17.11 -17.06 20.29
CA ARG A 133 17.42 -17.12 21.72
C ARG A 133 16.99 -18.46 22.30
N ALA A 134 15.78 -18.92 21.96
CA ALA A 134 15.22 -20.18 22.43
C ALA A 134 16.13 -21.37 22.10
N ILE A 135 16.61 -21.48 20.86
CA ILE A 135 17.48 -22.61 20.46
C ILE A 135 18.80 -22.69 21.23
N ARG A 136 19.30 -21.54 21.75
CA ARG A 136 20.51 -21.50 22.58
C ARG A 136 20.29 -22.01 24.01
N GLN A 137 19.03 -22.17 24.41
CA GLN A 137 18.61 -22.71 25.71
C GLN A 137 18.24 -24.21 25.61
N GLY A 138 18.33 -24.82 24.42
CA GLY A 138 17.87 -26.16 24.12
C GLY A 138 16.54 -26.17 23.36
N TRP A 139 16.10 -27.34 22.89
CA TRP A 139 14.76 -27.48 22.32
C TRP A 139 13.74 -27.37 23.46
N PRO A 140 12.78 -26.43 23.42
CA PRO A 140 11.76 -26.35 24.45
C PRO A 140 10.83 -27.57 24.32
N GLU A 141 10.54 -28.23 25.45
CA GLU A 141 9.46 -29.21 25.55
C GLU A 141 8.14 -28.57 25.06
N PHE A 142 7.25 -29.35 24.42
CA PHE A 142 6.03 -28.82 23.80
C PHE A 142 5.16 -27.99 24.77
N SER A 143 5.22 -28.30 26.07
CA SER A 143 4.50 -27.57 27.13
C SER A 143 5.06 -26.19 27.48
N GLN A 144 6.18 -25.76 26.89
CA GLN A 144 6.82 -24.46 27.12
C GLN A 144 6.45 -23.40 26.05
N TRP A 145 5.61 -23.76 25.07
CA TRP A 145 5.18 -22.90 23.96
C TRP A 145 3.80 -22.29 24.18
#